data_AF-A8A9J3-F1
#
_entry.id   AF-A8A9J3-F1
#
_cell.length_a   1.000
_cell.length_b   1.000
_cell.length_c   1.000
_cell.angle_alpha   90.00
_cell.angle_beta   90.00
_cell.angle_gamma   90.00
#
_symmetry.space_group_name_H-M   'P 1'
#
loop_
_entity.id
_entity.type
_entity.pdbx_description
1 polymer ?
#
loop_
_entity_poly.entity_id
_entity_poly.type
_entity_poly.pdbx_seq_one_letter_code
_entity_poly.pdbx_strand_id
1 'polypeptide(L)'
;MFSGGLDSFYLLQVLRPKRVAHFIVNFRQTLLALRALSALDPEVVLYDHRPFLKAVSAELAKHQMGEYLCLACKRGMVLRASQHGVPIMGDSLGQVASQTLQNAAFVSRGVKVLRPLFGSDKEDLGVEDPLAQAGSAVQCPFKPEPVATKPPRGAKARALEFIIRKNLHLSRRVAVRRASELTALG
;
A
#
# COMPACT_ATOMS: atom_id res chain seq x y z
N MET A 1 4.18 -1.41 6.80
CA MET A 1 3.51 -1.99 5.62
C MET A 1 4.58 -2.27 4.59
N PHE A 2 4.47 -3.36 3.85
CA PHE A 2 5.48 -3.76 2.87
C PHE A 2 4.83 -4.01 1.51
N SER A 3 5.25 -3.27 0.47
CA SER A 3 4.74 -3.44 -0.89
C SER A 3 5.64 -4.36 -1.73
N GLY A 4 6.91 -4.53 -1.35
CA GLY A 4 7.92 -5.23 -2.14
C GLY A 4 8.60 -4.34 -3.18
N GLY A 5 8.40 -3.02 -3.13
CA GLY A 5 9.20 -2.05 -3.89
C GLY A 5 10.40 -1.55 -3.09
N LEU A 6 11.27 -0.78 -3.74
CA LEU A 6 12.55 -0.27 -3.21
C LEU A 6 12.40 0.37 -1.83
N ASP A 7 11.52 1.36 -1.69
CA ASP A 7 11.36 2.12 -0.45
C ASP A 7 10.95 1.23 0.74
N SER A 8 10.04 0.28 0.49
CA SER A 8 9.60 -0.67 1.53
C SER A 8 10.67 -1.71 1.86
N PHE A 9 11.52 -2.06 0.90
CA PHE A 9 12.67 -2.95 1.09
C PHE A 9 13.76 -2.28 1.91
N TYR A 10 14.10 -1.03 1.61
CA TYR A 10 15.02 -0.24 2.43
C TYR A 10 14.56 -0.20 3.88
N LEU A 11 13.29 0.15 4.12
CA LEU A 11 12.72 0.17 5.48
C LEU A 11 12.71 -1.21 6.16
N LEU A 12 12.53 -2.29 5.39
CA LEU A 12 12.60 -3.64 5.93
C LEU A 12 14.00 -3.93 6.51
N GLN A 13 15.07 -3.53 5.80
CA GLN A 13 16.45 -3.71 6.24
C GLN A 13 16.81 -2.86 7.45
N VAL A 14 16.40 -1.59 7.44
CA VAL A 14 16.72 -0.63 8.51
C VAL A 14 15.93 -0.93 9.79
N LEU A 15 14.63 -1.18 9.67
CA LEU A 15 13.74 -1.31 10.84
C LEU A 15 13.65 -2.74 11.37
N ARG A 16 13.97 -3.75 10.55
CA ARG A 16 13.86 -5.19 10.88
C ARG A 16 12.58 -5.53 11.67
N PRO A 17 11.39 -5.15 11.16
CA PRO A 17 10.15 -5.26 11.91
C PRO A 17 9.80 -6.72 12.23
N LYS A 18 9.28 -6.99 13.43
CA LYS A 18 8.78 -8.33 13.81
C LYS A 18 7.47 -8.70 13.12
N ARG A 19 6.70 -7.71 12.67
CA ARG A 19 5.39 -7.88 12.03
C ARG A 19 5.24 -6.94 10.84
N VAL A 20 4.68 -7.44 9.75
CA VAL A 20 4.48 -6.70 8.50
C VAL A 20 3.07 -6.95 7.96
N ALA A 21 2.38 -5.88 7.57
CA ALA A 21 1.17 -5.99 6.76
C ALA A 21 1.54 -5.94 5.27
N HIS A 22 1.10 -6.94 4.50
CA HIS A 22 1.19 -6.99 3.05
C HIS A 22 -0.20 -7.12 2.42
N PHE A 23 -0.42 -6.41 1.31
CA PHE A 23 -1.71 -6.34 0.63
C PHE A 23 -1.57 -6.91 -0.78
N ILE A 24 -2.27 -8.00 -1.04
CA ILE A 24 -2.34 -8.61 -2.36
C ILE A 24 -3.14 -7.68 -3.26
N VAL A 25 -2.44 -7.14 -4.26
CA VAL A 25 -3.01 -6.35 -5.36
C VAL A 25 -2.65 -6.98 -6.69
N ASN A 26 -1.42 -7.50 -6.79
CA ASN A 26 -0.88 -8.26 -7.91
C ASN A 26 -0.15 -9.48 -7.34
N PHE A 27 -0.47 -10.68 -7.83
CA PHE A 27 0.12 -11.93 -7.34
C PHE A 27 1.64 -12.01 -7.55
N ARG A 28 2.14 -11.56 -8.72
CA ARG A 28 3.58 -11.53 -8.99
C ARG A 28 4.30 -10.65 -7.98
N GLN A 29 3.73 -9.47 -7.69
CA GLN A 29 4.29 -8.57 -6.68
C GLN A 29 4.27 -9.20 -5.29
N THR A 30 3.18 -9.88 -4.92
CA THR A 30 3.08 -10.57 -3.64
C THR A 30 4.12 -11.66 -3.50
N LEU A 31 4.35 -12.49 -4.54
CA LEU A 31 5.37 -13.52 -4.50
C LEU A 31 6.77 -12.94 -4.27
N LEU A 32 7.14 -11.89 -5.02
CA LEU A 32 8.41 -11.19 -4.86
C LEU A 32 8.55 -10.60 -3.45
N ALA A 33 7.48 -9.97 -2.95
CA ALA A 33 7.46 -9.39 -1.62
C ALA A 33 7.64 -10.44 -0.53
N LEU A 34 6.96 -11.59 -0.62
CA LEU A 34 7.09 -12.67 0.35
C LEU A 34 8.49 -13.29 0.35
N ARG A 35 9.10 -13.45 -0.84
CA ARG A 35 10.51 -13.89 -0.97
C ARG A 35 11.48 -12.89 -0.34
N ALA A 36 11.26 -11.59 -0.51
CA ALA A 36 12.08 -10.58 0.15
C ALA A 36 11.94 -10.63 1.68
N LEU A 37 10.72 -10.91 2.17
CA LEU A 37 10.46 -11.01 3.61
C LEU A 37 11.03 -12.28 4.24
N SER A 38 11.16 -13.39 3.51
CA SER A 38 11.60 -14.67 4.09
C SER A 38 13.01 -14.61 4.69
N ALA A 39 13.88 -13.72 4.21
CA ALA A 39 15.24 -13.54 4.75
C ALA A 39 15.26 -13.03 6.20
N LEU A 40 14.27 -12.20 6.59
CA LEU A 40 14.10 -11.72 7.97
C LEU A 40 12.99 -12.43 8.73
N ASP A 41 12.17 -13.17 7.98
CA ASP A 41 11.07 -13.98 8.43
C ASP A 41 10.10 -13.27 9.42
N PRO A 42 9.60 -12.06 9.15
CA PRO A 42 8.64 -11.43 10.06
C PRO A 42 7.30 -12.18 10.05
N GLU A 43 6.46 -11.94 11.06
CA GLU A 43 5.05 -12.33 10.98
C GLU A 43 4.34 -11.44 9.95
N VAL A 44 3.77 -12.05 8.92
CA VAL A 44 3.07 -11.36 7.84
C VAL A 44 1.56 -11.46 8.05
N VAL A 45 0.93 -10.30 8.21
CA VAL A 45 -0.53 -10.16 8.11
C VAL A 45 -0.87 -9.92 6.64
N LEU A 46 -1.39 -10.96 5.99
CA LEU A 46 -1.69 -10.95 4.57
C LEU A 46 -3.15 -10.57 4.34
N TYR A 47 -3.38 -9.55 3.51
CA TYR A 47 -4.71 -9.10 3.11
C TYR A 47 -4.94 -9.34 1.62
N ASP A 48 -6.06 -9.96 1.24
CA ASP A 48 -6.54 -9.86 -0.13
C ASP A 48 -7.29 -8.52 -0.32
N HIS A 49 -6.63 -7.60 -1.02
CA HIS A 49 -7.14 -6.24 -1.23
C HIS A 49 -7.87 -6.09 -2.58
N ARG A 50 -7.80 -7.10 -3.45
CA ARG A 50 -8.37 -7.02 -4.82
C ARG A 50 -9.89 -6.90 -4.83
N PRO A 51 -10.67 -7.62 -4.00
CA PRO A 51 -12.13 -7.44 -3.98
C PRO A 51 -12.54 -6.02 -3.59
N PHE A 52 -11.83 -5.42 -2.62
CA PHE A 52 -12.00 -4.02 -2.26
C PHE A 52 -11.73 -3.09 -3.45
N LEU A 53 -10.60 -3.27 -4.16
CA LEU A 53 -10.26 -2.43 -5.31
C LEU A 53 -11.26 -2.55 -6.45
N LYS A 54 -11.75 -3.76 -6.75
CA LYS A 54 -12.80 -3.98 -7.76
C LYS A 54 -14.09 -3.23 -7.40
N ALA A 55 -14.55 -3.37 -6.16
CA ALA A 55 -15.77 -2.71 -5.70
C ALA A 55 -15.64 -1.18 -5.67
N VAL A 56 -14.54 -0.67 -5.14
CA VAL A 56 -14.26 0.76 -5.09
C VAL A 56 -14.11 1.35 -6.49
N SER A 57 -13.40 0.68 -7.40
CA SER A 57 -13.26 1.13 -8.79
C SER A 57 -14.62 1.27 -9.47
N ALA A 58 -15.50 0.28 -9.32
CA ALA A 58 -16.85 0.31 -9.88
C ALA A 58 -17.70 1.46 -9.31
N GLU A 59 -17.63 1.72 -7.99
CA GLU A 59 -18.35 2.84 -7.38
C GLU A 59 -17.78 4.19 -7.81
N LEU A 60 -16.45 4.34 -7.87
CA LEU A 60 -15.80 5.57 -8.32
C LEU A 60 -16.14 5.90 -9.78
N ALA A 61 -16.26 4.89 -10.64
CA ALA A 61 -16.68 5.08 -12.03
C ALA A 61 -18.10 5.68 -12.12
N LYS A 62 -19.05 5.19 -11.30
CA LYS A 62 -20.42 5.74 -11.23
C LYS A 62 -20.47 7.22 -10.84
N HIS A 63 -19.48 7.68 -10.07
CA HIS A 63 -19.40 9.05 -9.57
C HIS A 63 -18.42 9.94 -10.36
N GLN A 64 -17.84 9.45 -11.46
CA GLN A 64 -16.80 10.16 -12.23
C GLN A 64 -15.64 10.61 -11.33
N MET A 65 -15.12 9.64 -10.56
CA MET A 65 -14.08 9.81 -9.55
C MET A 65 -12.97 8.75 -9.67
N GLY A 66 -12.82 8.13 -10.85
CA GLY A 66 -11.89 7.03 -11.11
C GLY A 66 -10.43 7.40 -10.82
N GLU A 67 -10.07 8.67 -11.00
CA GLU A 67 -8.72 9.20 -10.76
C GLU A 67 -8.27 9.06 -9.29
N TYR A 68 -9.22 8.91 -8.35
CA TYR A 68 -8.96 8.76 -6.92
C TYR A 68 -8.75 7.31 -6.47
N LEU A 69 -8.75 6.32 -7.38
CA LEU A 69 -8.63 4.91 -7.01
C LEU A 69 -7.32 4.59 -6.25
N CYS A 70 -6.18 5.15 -6.65
CA CYS A 70 -4.93 4.99 -5.90
C CYS A 70 -5.00 5.60 -4.49
N LEU A 71 -5.70 6.73 -4.33
CA LEU A 71 -5.89 7.37 -3.03
C LEU A 71 -6.78 6.50 -2.12
N ALA A 72 -7.85 5.94 -2.69
CA ALA A 72 -8.75 5.02 -2.01
C ALA A 72 -8.06 3.71 -1.59
N CYS A 73 -7.25 3.15 -2.50
CA CYS A 73 -6.39 1.99 -2.27
C CYS A 73 -5.50 2.20 -1.03
N LYS A 74 -4.66 3.25 -1.04
CA LYS A 74 -3.76 3.57 0.08
C LYS A 74 -4.53 3.80 1.37
N ARG A 75 -5.63 4.55 1.33
CA ARG A 75 -6.47 4.82 2.49
C ARG A 75 -7.03 3.53 3.09
N GLY A 76 -7.54 2.62 2.25
CA GLY A 76 -8.03 1.31 2.69
C GLY A 76 -6.94 0.46 3.34
N MET A 77 -5.75 0.42 2.75
CA MET A 77 -4.60 -0.28 3.33
C MET A 77 -4.18 0.29 4.69
N VAL A 78 -4.12 1.62 4.82
CA VAL A 78 -3.77 2.28 6.08
C VAL A 78 -4.82 1.99 7.15
N LEU A 79 -6.11 2.07 6.83
CA LEU A 79 -7.18 1.75 7.78
C LEU A 79 -7.08 0.29 8.27
N ARG A 80 -6.74 -0.66 7.40
CA ARG A 80 -6.51 -2.06 7.77
C ARG A 80 -5.24 -2.25 8.59
N ALA A 81 -4.13 -1.65 8.17
CA ALA A 81 -2.86 -1.77 8.88
C ALA A 81 -2.94 -1.13 10.28
N SER A 82 -3.71 -0.06 10.44
CA SER A 82 -3.90 0.65 11.71
C SER A 82 -4.58 -0.21 12.79
N GLN A 83 -5.25 -1.30 12.40
CA GLN A 83 -5.83 -2.28 13.32
C GLN A 83 -4.75 -3.06 14.08
N HIS A 84 -3.49 -3.02 13.64
CA HIS A 84 -2.36 -3.74 14.22
C HIS A 84 -1.32 -2.85 14.89
N GLY A 85 -1.60 -1.54 15.03
CA GLY A 85 -0.68 -0.53 15.54
C GLY A 85 -0.45 0.60 14.55
N VAL A 86 0.58 1.41 14.77
CA VAL A 86 0.90 2.57 13.91
C VAL A 86 1.56 2.09 12.62
N PRO A 87 0.95 2.25 11.44
CA PRO A 87 1.56 1.82 10.19
C PRO A 87 2.79 2.68 9.85
N ILE A 88 3.86 2.00 9.46
CA ILE A 88 5.03 2.63 8.84
C ILE A 88 4.96 2.41 7.33
N MET A 89 5.10 3.47 6.55
CA MET A 89 5.09 3.44 5.09
C MET A 89 6.37 4.07 4.53
N GLY A 90 6.94 3.46 3.49
CA GLY A 90 8.05 4.03 2.73
C GLY A 90 7.61 4.99 1.63
N ASP A 91 6.47 5.68 1.75
CA ASP A 91 6.12 6.68 0.74
C ASP A 91 7.15 7.84 0.80
N SER A 92 7.94 8.03 -0.26
CA SER A 92 8.72 9.26 -0.48
C SER A 92 7.83 10.37 -1.07
N LEU A 93 8.02 11.62 -0.65
CA LEU A 93 7.17 12.73 -1.09
C LEU A 93 7.47 13.14 -2.54
N GLY A 94 6.42 13.43 -3.33
CA GLY A 94 6.56 13.98 -4.69
C GLY A 94 7.01 12.97 -5.76
N GLN A 95 7.35 11.74 -5.38
CA GLN A 95 7.97 10.76 -6.27
C GLN A 95 6.99 10.07 -7.24
N VAL A 96 5.71 9.96 -6.88
CA VAL A 96 4.63 9.61 -7.82
C VAL A 96 3.43 10.52 -7.63
N ALA A 97 2.58 10.65 -8.66
CA ALA A 97 1.40 11.53 -8.65
C ALA A 97 0.52 11.38 -7.37
N SER A 98 0.38 10.15 -6.85
CA SER A 98 -0.40 9.90 -5.63
C SER A 98 0.28 10.34 -4.32
N GLN A 99 1.58 10.65 -4.33
CA GLN A 99 2.40 10.96 -3.15
C GLN A 99 2.63 12.48 -2.98
N THR A 100 1.57 13.29 -3.05
CA THR A 100 1.64 14.69 -2.64
C THR A 100 1.35 14.84 -1.14
N LEU A 101 1.79 15.95 -0.53
CA LEU A 101 1.50 16.24 0.87
C LEU A 101 -0.01 16.21 1.17
N GLN A 102 -0.82 16.74 0.24
CA GLN A 102 -2.28 16.78 0.38
C GLN A 102 -2.88 15.37 0.36
N ASN A 103 -2.39 14.49 -0.53
CA ASN A 103 -2.82 13.09 -0.57
C ASN A 103 -2.37 12.33 0.69
N ALA A 104 -1.14 12.57 1.17
CA ALA A 104 -0.65 11.96 2.40
C ALA A 104 -1.49 12.37 3.63
N ALA A 105 -1.89 13.65 3.71
CA ALA A 105 -2.79 14.15 4.74
C ALA A 105 -4.18 13.49 4.66
N PHE A 106 -4.74 13.32 3.45
CA PHE A 106 -6.00 12.61 3.26
C PHE A 106 -5.92 11.15 3.71
N VAL A 107 -4.88 10.43 3.26
CA VAL A 107 -4.64 9.01 3.60
C VAL A 107 -4.51 8.81 5.11
N SER A 108 -3.88 9.76 5.81
CA SER A 108 -3.63 9.71 7.26
C SER A 108 -4.79 10.26 8.10
N ARG A 109 -5.92 10.67 7.51
CA ARG A 109 -6.99 11.32 8.26
C ARG A 109 -7.54 10.42 9.38
N GLY A 110 -7.46 10.88 10.63
CA GLY A 110 -7.97 10.13 11.79
C GLY A 110 -7.15 8.89 12.18
N VAL A 111 -5.92 8.73 11.66
CA VAL A 111 -5.01 7.63 12.00
C VAL A 111 -3.56 8.12 11.99
N LYS A 112 -2.73 7.66 12.93
CA LYS A 112 -1.30 7.99 12.93
C LYS A 112 -0.59 7.10 11.91
N VAL A 113 0.25 7.68 11.04
CA VAL A 113 1.08 6.96 10.07
C VAL A 113 2.49 7.55 10.08
N LEU A 114 3.51 6.70 10.18
CA LEU A 114 4.91 7.12 10.12
C LEU A 114 5.45 6.97 8.69
N ARG A 115 6.17 7.98 8.21
CA ARG A 115 6.80 8.00 6.88
C ARG A 115 8.27 8.41 7.00
N PRO A 116 9.17 7.49 7.37
CA PRO A 116 10.57 7.84 7.63
C PRO A 116 11.31 8.38 6.40
N LEU A 117 10.86 8.00 5.19
CA LEU A 117 11.50 8.37 3.92
C LEU A 117 10.90 9.63 3.27
N PHE A 118 10.06 10.39 3.99
CA PHE A 118 9.30 11.49 3.40
C PHE A 118 10.16 12.63 2.86
N GLY A 119 11.38 12.80 3.38
CA GLY A 119 12.37 13.78 2.93
C GLY A 119 13.64 13.17 2.33
N SER A 120 13.61 11.88 1.97
CA SER A 120 14.74 11.20 1.34
C SER A 120 14.59 11.21 -0.17
N ASP A 121 15.67 11.43 -0.90
CA ASP A 121 15.69 11.23 -2.34
C ASP A 121 15.88 9.75 -2.68
N LYS A 122 15.40 9.31 -3.84
CA LYS A 122 15.48 7.88 -4.24
C LYS A 122 16.90 7.40 -4.45
N GLU A 123 17.77 8.30 -4.91
CA GLU A 123 19.19 8.04 -5.12
C GLU A 123 19.91 7.74 -3.80
N ASP A 124 19.44 8.32 -2.68
CA ASP A 124 20.02 8.11 -1.35
C ASP A 124 19.79 6.69 -0.81
N LEU A 125 18.81 5.95 -1.33
CA LEU A 125 18.43 4.65 -0.76
C LEU A 125 19.36 3.51 -1.19
N GLY A 126 20.05 3.62 -2.34
CA GLY A 126 21.06 2.66 -2.80
C GLY A 126 20.60 1.19 -2.85
N VAL A 127 19.32 0.92 -3.09
CA VAL A 127 18.78 -0.46 -3.05
C VAL A 127 19.08 -1.20 -4.36
N GLU A 128 20.06 -2.10 -4.34
CA GLU A 128 20.45 -2.92 -5.50
C GLU A 128 19.87 -4.35 -5.48
N ASP A 129 19.08 -4.70 -4.47
CA ASP A 129 18.54 -6.05 -4.30
C ASP A 129 17.65 -6.47 -5.51
N PRO A 130 17.91 -7.62 -6.17
CA PRO A 130 17.17 -8.05 -7.34
C PRO A 130 15.67 -8.26 -7.11
N LEU A 131 15.25 -8.71 -5.92
CA LEU A 131 13.83 -8.87 -5.60
C LEU A 131 13.15 -7.51 -5.44
N ALA A 132 13.83 -6.55 -4.81
CA ALA A 132 13.34 -5.19 -4.68
C ALA A 132 13.21 -4.48 -6.04
N GLN A 133 14.21 -4.64 -6.91
CA GLN A 133 14.20 -4.12 -8.28
C GLN A 133 13.09 -4.76 -9.11
N ALA A 134 12.99 -6.10 -9.11
CA ALA A 134 11.93 -6.83 -9.80
C ALA A 134 10.54 -6.43 -9.30
N GLY A 135 10.39 -6.24 -7.98
CA GLY A 135 9.14 -5.81 -7.37
C GLY A 135 8.76 -4.37 -7.74
N SER A 136 9.73 -3.46 -7.77
CA SER A 136 9.48 -2.08 -8.20
C SER A 136 9.09 -1.97 -9.68
N ALA A 137 9.50 -2.93 -10.51
CA ALA A 137 9.14 -2.99 -11.93
C ALA A 137 7.72 -3.52 -12.19
N VAL A 138 7.04 -4.14 -11.21
CA VAL A 138 5.68 -4.67 -11.41
C VAL A 138 4.67 -3.54 -11.46
N GLN A 139 3.95 -3.47 -12.58
CA GLN A 139 2.86 -2.50 -12.73
C GLN A 139 1.61 -2.93 -11.95
N CYS A 140 0.95 -1.94 -11.34
CA CYS A 140 -0.30 -2.15 -10.63
C CYS A 140 -1.46 -2.29 -11.64
N PRO A 141 -2.23 -3.40 -11.61
CA PRO A 141 -3.33 -3.62 -12.56
C PRO A 141 -4.56 -2.74 -12.28
N PHE A 142 -4.57 -1.99 -11.18
CA PHE A 142 -5.65 -1.07 -10.79
C PHE A 142 -5.22 0.40 -10.87
N LYS A 143 -4.08 0.71 -11.51
CA LYS A 143 -3.63 2.10 -11.66
C LYS A 143 -4.61 2.82 -12.62
N PRO A 144 -5.28 3.90 -12.19
CA PRO A 144 -6.14 4.68 -13.07
C PRO A 144 -5.30 5.59 -13.98
N GLU A 145 -5.87 5.99 -15.11
CA GLU A 145 -5.34 7.05 -15.96
C GLU A 145 -6.46 8.07 -16.20
N PRO A 146 -6.33 9.33 -15.70
CA PRO A 146 -5.21 9.88 -14.92
C PRO A 146 -5.21 9.47 -13.44
N VAL A 147 -4.06 9.66 -12.76
CA VAL A 147 -3.93 9.54 -11.29
C VAL A 147 -4.08 10.91 -10.64
N ALA A 148 -4.97 11.03 -9.64
CA ALA A 148 -5.16 12.28 -8.91
C ALA A 148 -3.93 12.72 -8.09
N THR A 149 -3.47 13.95 -8.33
CA THR A 149 -2.36 14.58 -7.58
C THR A 149 -2.82 15.36 -6.35
N LYS A 150 -4.12 15.66 -6.26
CA LYS A 150 -4.74 16.34 -5.12
C LYS A 150 -5.94 15.51 -4.65
N PRO A 151 -6.26 15.52 -3.35
CA PRO A 151 -7.45 14.84 -2.87
C PRO A 151 -8.71 15.61 -3.31
N PRO A 152 -9.87 14.95 -3.40
CA PRO A 152 -11.12 15.64 -3.67
C PRO A 152 -11.48 16.55 -2.49
N ARG A 153 -12.31 17.56 -2.75
CA ARG A 153 -12.80 18.52 -1.74
C ARG A 153 -14.32 18.44 -1.58
N GLY A 154 -14.82 18.99 -0.49
CA GLY A 154 -16.26 19.14 -0.23
C GLY A 154 -17.03 17.81 -0.32
N ALA A 155 -18.11 17.80 -1.11
CA ALA A 155 -18.97 16.63 -1.28
C ALA A 155 -18.23 15.41 -1.85
N LYS A 156 -17.33 15.60 -2.84
CA LYS A 156 -16.52 14.50 -3.41
C LYS A 156 -15.60 13.87 -2.36
N ALA A 157 -15.06 14.67 -1.43
CA ALA A 157 -14.23 14.14 -0.33
C ALA A 157 -15.03 13.21 0.61
N ARG A 158 -16.26 13.61 0.93
CA ARG A 158 -17.18 12.81 1.76
C ARG A 158 -17.62 11.53 1.04
N ALA A 159 -17.96 11.65 -0.24
CA ALA A 159 -18.32 10.50 -1.07
C ALA A 159 -17.17 9.50 -1.16
N LEU A 160 -15.93 9.96 -1.38
CA LEU A 160 -14.75 9.09 -1.43
C LEU A 160 -14.55 8.33 -0.11
N GLU A 161 -14.57 9.02 1.04
CA GLU A 161 -14.41 8.36 2.34
C GLU A 161 -15.56 7.39 2.63
N PHE A 162 -16.79 7.73 2.25
CA PHE A 162 -17.95 6.84 2.37
C PHE A 162 -17.77 5.56 1.53
N ILE A 163 -17.41 5.68 0.25
CA ILE A 163 -17.16 4.55 -0.65
C ILE A 163 -16.05 3.65 -0.06
N ILE A 164 -14.96 4.24 0.43
CA ILE A 164 -13.86 3.50 1.06
C ILE A 164 -14.37 2.72 2.28
N ARG A 165 -15.04 3.39 3.22
CA ARG A 165 -15.49 2.76 4.48
C ARG A 165 -16.55 1.69 4.24
N LYS A 166 -17.54 1.96 3.39
CA LYS A 166 -18.59 1.01 3.00
C LYS A 166 -17.99 -0.29 2.47
N ASN A 167 -16.94 -0.20 1.65
CA ASN A 167 -16.34 -1.35 0.99
C ASN A 167 -15.15 -1.96 1.75
N LEU A 168 -14.64 -1.33 2.82
CA LEU A 168 -13.41 -1.74 3.51
C LEU A 168 -13.43 -3.21 3.97
N HIS A 169 -14.60 -3.73 4.32
CA HIS A 169 -14.84 -5.13 4.69
C HIS A 169 -14.40 -6.14 3.62
N LEU A 170 -14.35 -5.74 2.34
CA LEU A 170 -13.88 -6.56 1.22
C LEU A 170 -12.35 -6.71 1.15
N SER A 171 -11.59 -5.86 1.84
CA SER A 171 -10.15 -6.07 2.04
C SER A 171 -9.96 -7.06 3.18
N ARG A 172 -9.99 -8.35 2.88
CA ARG A 172 -10.07 -9.42 3.89
C ARG A 172 -8.68 -9.89 4.30
N ARG A 173 -8.48 -10.13 5.60
CA ARG A 173 -7.28 -10.81 6.10
C ARG A 173 -7.39 -12.28 5.70
N VAL A 174 -6.40 -12.79 4.98
CA VAL A 174 -6.37 -14.17 4.48
C VAL A 174 -5.37 -15.06 5.23
N ALA A 175 -4.33 -14.48 5.82
CA ALA A 175 -3.38 -15.22 6.64
C ALA A 175 -2.69 -14.33 7.70
N VAL A 176 -2.21 -14.96 8.76
CA VAL A 176 -1.21 -14.43 9.70
C VAL A 176 -0.20 -15.54 9.95
N ARG A 177 0.95 -15.47 9.29
CA ARG A 177 1.98 -16.51 9.33
C ARG A 177 3.37 -15.91 9.17
N ARG A 178 4.41 -16.66 9.51
CA ARG A 178 5.79 -16.28 9.18
C ARG A 178 5.97 -16.21 7.67
N ALA A 179 6.86 -15.34 7.19
CA ALA A 179 7.08 -15.15 5.76
C ALA A 179 7.56 -16.44 5.07
N SER A 180 8.45 -17.19 5.73
CA SER A 180 8.95 -18.50 5.28
C SER A 180 7.83 -19.53 5.05
N GLU A 181 6.85 -19.60 5.96
CA GLU A 181 5.67 -20.47 5.81
C GLU A 181 4.84 -20.10 4.58
N LEU A 182 4.66 -18.80 4.31
CA LEU A 182 3.87 -18.34 3.15
C LEU A 182 4.59 -18.62 1.83
N THR A 183 5.92 -18.51 1.79
CA THR A 183 6.70 -18.82 0.58
C THR A 183 6.76 -20.32 0.26
N ALA A 184 6.59 -21.18 1.27
CA ALA A 184 6.61 -22.64 1.08
C ALA A 184 5.31 -23.19 0.48
N LEU A 185 4.22 -22.41 0.47
CA LEU A 185 2.90 -22.83 0.02
C LEU A 185 2.70 -22.75 -1.51
N GLY A 186 3.73 -22.35 -2.27
CA GLY A 186 3.65 -22.16 -3.73
C GLY A 186 2.93 -20.88 -4.13
#